data_AF-A0A917RD89-F1
#
_entry.id   AF-A0A917RD89-F1
#
_cell.length_a   1.000
_cell.length_b   1.000
_cell.length_c   1.000
_cell.angle_alpha   90.00
_cell.angle_beta   90.00
_cell.angle_gamma   90.00
#
_symmetry.space_group_name_H-M   'P 1'
#
loop_
_entity.id
_entity.type
_entity.pdbx_description
1 polymer ?
#
loop_
_entity_poly.entity_id
_entity_poly.type
_entity_poly.pdbx_seq_one_letter_code
_entity_poly.pdbx_strand_id
1 'polypeptide(L)'
;MEWLLIAAAVVLVAIILVWRSRQTRERAALELADALAEARRVNERLGGQIYSLTGSNTAAQQALADAAERHIAAGSQVDQAGTPVQARLAKETAIEGLYYIRAARTAMDMDPGPVVPELEGRATAGEVSEDRVVDFENRRIAASARPSSDTPNYYPGGRVAGRPVPAGWYSEPWWKPAMIAGAWGLGSALLFTSLFSGMSGVGYGAEGFESGYGEGYEDGLTAGDQGYGGQADDSGGQDYQGGDGGGIDGGGFDF
;
A
#
# COMPACT_ATOMS: atom_id res chain seq x y z
N MET A 1 -16.16 -11.51 56.23
CA MET A 1 -16.74 -12.13 55.02
C MET A 1 -16.51 -11.27 53.78
N GLU A 2 -16.66 -9.94 53.86
CA GLU A 2 -16.46 -9.01 52.74
C GLU A 2 -15.08 -9.11 52.07
N TRP A 3 -13.99 -9.19 52.84
CA TRP A 3 -12.62 -9.34 52.28
C TRP A 3 -12.41 -10.61 51.44
N LEU A 4 -13.09 -11.71 51.78
CA LEU A 4 -13.03 -12.95 50.99
C LEU A 4 -13.80 -12.81 49.68
N LEU A 5 -14.91 -12.07 49.68
CA LEU A 5 -15.68 -11.77 48.47
C LEU A 5 -14.90 -10.86 47.52
N ILE A 6 -14.23 -9.84 48.06
CA ILE A 6 -13.36 -8.94 47.28
C ILE A 6 -12.18 -9.72 46.68
N ALA A 7 -11.51 -10.57 47.47
CA ALA A 7 -10.41 -11.40 46.97
C ALA A 7 -10.88 -12.37 45.86
N ALA A 8 -12.04 -13.02 46.04
CA ALA A 8 -12.62 -13.90 45.02
C ALA A 8 -12.98 -13.13 43.73
N ALA A 9 -13.53 -11.92 43.85
CA ALA A 9 -13.85 -11.06 42.71
C ALA A 9 -12.59 -10.65 41.93
N VAL A 10 -11.51 -10.27 42.61
CA VAL A 10 -10.23 -9.91 41.97
C VAL A 10 -9.64 -11.10 41.21
N VAL A 11 -9.65 -12.30 41.81
CA VAL A 11 -9.18 -13.52 41.14
C VAL A 11 -10.02 -13.84 39.91
N LEU A 12 -11.35 -13.71 40.00
CA LEU A 12 -12.25 -13.93 38.88
C LEU A 12 -11.96 -12.94 37.73
N VAL A 13 -11.78 -11.65 38.04
CA VAL A 13 -11.41 -10.63 37.05
C VAL A 13 -10.07 -10.96 36.41
N ALA A 14 -9.06 -11.35 37.19
CA ALA A 14 -7.75 -11.74 36.66
C ALA A 14 -7.85 -12.94 35.70
N ILE A 15 -8.64 -13.97 36.04
CA ILE A 15 -8.89 -15.13 35.17
C ILE A 15 -9.57 -14.70 33.86
N ILE A 16 -10.59 -13.84 33.94
CA ILE A 16 -11.31 -13.33 32.76
C ILE A 16 -10.36 -12.52 31.86
N LEU A 17 -9.52 -11.66 32.44
CA LEU A 17 -8.54 -10.87 31.69
C LEU A 17 -7.50 -11.76 30.99
N VAL A 18 -6.95 -12.77 31.70
CA VAL A 18 -6.01 -13.73 31.10
C VAL A 18 -6.68 -14.54 30.00
N TRP A 19 -7.90 -15.03 30.21
CA TRP A 19 -8.63 -15.80 29.20
C TRP A 19 -8.92 -14.96 27.95
N ARG A 20 -9.40 -13.72 28.11
CA ARG A 20 -9.59 -12.79 27.00
C ARG A 20 -8.27 -12.50 26.27
N SER A 21 -7.18 -12.28 26.99
CA SER A 21 -5.86 -12.02 26.39
C SER A 21 -5.33 -13.20 25.57
N ARG A 22 -5.61 -14.43 25.99
CA ARG A 22 -5.22 -15.63 25.23
C ARG A 22 -6.05 -15.77 23.97
N GLN A 23 -7.37 -15.57 24.09
CA GLN A 23 -8.28 -15.67 22.96
C GLN A 23 -7.98 -14.61 21.89
N THR A 24 -7.62 -13.38 22.27
CA THR A 24 -7.22 -12.35 21.30
C THR A 24 -5.91 -12.69 20.60
N ARG A 25 -4.91 -13.21 21.33
CA ARG A 25 -3.63 -13.65 20.76
C ARG A 25 -3.80 -14.81 19.79
N GLU A 26 -4.62 -15.80 20.13
CA GLU A 26 -4.92 -16.94 19.26
C GLU A 26 -5.59 -16.49 17.95
N ARG A 27 -6.57 -15.58 18.02
CA ARG A 27 -7.20 -15.01 16.82
C ARG A 27 -6.20 -14.24 15.96
N ALA A 28 -5.40 -13.37 16.56
CA ALA A 28 -4.38 -12.61 15.83
C ALA A 28 -3.34 -13.53 15.16
N ALA A 29 -2.97 -14.64 15.81
CA ALA A 29 -2.06 -15.63 15.25
C ALA A 29 -2.67 -16.37 14.05
N LEU A 30 -3.96 -16.73 14.12
CA LEU A 30 -4.68 -17.34 12.99
C LEU A 30 -4.81 -16.38 11.82
N GLU A 31 -5.21 -15.13 12.08
CA GLU A 31 -5.32 -14.10 11.03
C GLU A 31 -3.98 -13.83 10.34
N LEU A 32 -2.89 -13.81 11.10
CA LEU A 32 -1.54 -13.67 10.55
C LEU A 32 -1.18 -14.88 9.69
N ALA A 33 -1.44 -16.10 10.17
CA ALA A 33 -1.14 -17.33 9.44
C ALA A 33 -1.90 -17.40 8.10
N ASP A 34 -3.19 -17.03 8.10
CA ASP A 34 -4.01 -16.98 6.90
C ASP A 34 -3.52 -15.92 5.91
N ALA A 35 -3.18 -14.72 6.40
CA ALA A 35 -2.65 -13.65 5.56
C ALA A 35 -1.30 -14.03 4.93
N LEU A 36 -0.41 -14.66 5.69
CA LEU A 36 0.87 -15.17 5.19
C LEU A 36 0.68 -16.28 4.16
N ALA A 37 -0.23 -17.23 4.40
CA ALA A 37 -0.52 -18.30 3.46
C ALA A 37 -1.04 -17.76 2.13
N GLU A 38 -1.90 -16.73 2.18
CA GLU A 38 -2.39 -16.07 0.98
C GLU A 38 -1.28 -15.33 0.22
N ALA A 39 -0.46 -14.54 0.92
CA ALA A 39 0.65 -13.82 0.30
C ALA A 39 1.64 -14.78 -0.38
N ARG A 40 1.99 -15.89 0.29
CA ARG A 40 2.84 -16.96 -0.26
C ARG A 40 2.23 -17.57 -1.52
N ARG A 41 0.96 -17.96 -1.47
CA ARG A 41 0.25 -18.54 -2.62
C ARG A 41 0.28 -17.63 -3.84
N VAL A 42 0.06 -16.33 -3.66
CA VAL A 42 0.11 -15.35 -4.77
C VAL A 42 1.55 -15.17 -5.26
N ASN A 43 2.54 -15.11 -4.37
CA ASN A 43 3.94 -14.97 -4.75
C ASN A 43 4.49 -16.21 -5.47
N GLU A 44 4.10 -17.41 -5.06
CA GLU A 44 4.44 -18.67 -5.74
C GLU A 44 3.82 -18.73 -7.15
N ARG A 45 2.56 -18.30 -7.29
CA ARG A 45 1.92 -18.16 -8.60
C ARG A 45 2.70 -17.19 -9.50
N LEU A 46 3.12 -16.04 -8.95
CA LEU A 46 3.95 -15.07 -9.68
C LEU A 46 5.28 -15.70 -10.12
N GLY A 47 6.01 -16.35 -9.21
CA GLY A 47 7.26 -17.05 -9.52
C GLY A 47 7.08 -18.09 -10.63
N GLY A 48 6.02 -18.90 -10.56
CA GLY A 48 5.69 -19.87 -11.62
C GLY A 48 5.48 -19.23 -12.99
N GLN A 49 4.83 -18.05 -13.05
CA GLN A 49 4.67 -17.31 -14.31
C GLN A 49 6.01 -16.79 -14.84
N ILE A 50 6.85 -16.21 -13.97
CA ILE A 50 8.18 -15.69 -14.34
C ILE A 50 9.03 -16.80 -14.96
N TYR A 51 9.10 -17.97 -14.34
CA TYR A 51 9.89 -19.10 -14.86
C TYR A 51 9.33 -19.71 -16.15
N SER A 52 8.03 -19.51 -16.44
CA SER A 52 7.37 -20.08 -17.62
C SER A 52 7.44 -19.20 -18.87
N LEU A 53 7.88 -17.95 -18.74
CA LEU A 53 7.86 -16.96 -19.82
C LEU A 53 9.28 -16.49 -20.18
N THR A 54 9.52 -16.33 -21.47
CA THR A 54 10.76 -15.72 -22.01
C THR A 54 10.37 -14.55 -22.89
N GLY A 55 10.85 -13.35 -22.56
CA GLY A 55 10.47 -12.12 -23.27
C GLY A 55 10.98 -12.09 -24.71
N SER A 56 10.07 -11.99 -25.67
CA SER A 56 10.39 -11.97 -27.12
C SER A 56 10.69 -10.58 -27.69
N ASN A 57 10.46 -9.52 -26.90
CA ASN A 57 10.73 -8.13 -27.26
C ASN A 57 11.08 -7.30 -26.01
N THR A 58 11.54 -6.06 -26.22
CA THR A 58 12.02 -5.17 -25.15
C THR A 58 10.97 -4.90 -24.08
N ALA A 59 9.73 -4.62 -24.47
CA ALA A 59 8.63 -4.35 -23.54
C ALA A 59 8.32 -5.58 -22.66
N ALA A 60 8.29 -6.77 -23.26
CA ALA A 60 8.09 -8.02 -22.55
C ALA A 60 9.25 -8.37 -21.62
N GLN A 61 10.50 -8.17 -22.07
CA GLN A 61 11.70 -8.39 -21.25
C GLN A 61 11.71 -7.47 -20.04
N GLN A 62 11.42 -6.19 -20.23
CA GLN A 62 11.35 -5.20 -19.16
C GLN A 62 10.24 -5.55 -18.16
N ALA A 63 9.03 -5.86 -18.63
CA ALA A 63 7.94 -6.26 -17.77
C ALA A 63 8.24 -7.56 -16.99
N LEU A 64 8.92 -8.56 -17.59
CA LEU A 64 9.35 -9.76 -16.86
C LEU A 64 10.42 -9.45 -15.80
N ALA A 65 11.33 -8.52 -16.06
CA ALA A 65 12.31 -8.06 -15.09
C ALA A 65 11.62 -7.36 -13.90
N ASP A 66 10.70 -6.42 -14.18
CA ASP A 66 9.92 -5.75 -13.14
C ASP A 66 9.06 -6.76 -12.34
N ALA A 67 8.49 -7.79 -12.99
CA ALA A 67 7.79 -8.87 -12.30
C ALA A 67 8.72 -9.65 -11.34
N ALA A 68 9.94 -9.95 -11.76
CA ALA A 68 10.94 -10.64 -10.94
C ALA A 68 11.39 -9.80 -9.73
N GLU A 69 11.57 -8.48 -9.92
CA GLU A 69 11.83 -7.55 -8.82
C GLU A 69 10.70 -7.60 -7.78
N ARG A 70 9.44 -7.56 -8.23
CA ARG A 70 8.27 -7.67 -7.34
C ARG A 70 8.21 -9.03 -6.64
N HIS A 71 8.56 -10.13 -7.30
CA HIS A 71 8.58 -11.47 -6.71
C HIS A 71 9.59 -11.59 -5.55
N ILE A 72 10.80 -11.05 -5.75
CA ILE A 72 11.85 -11.04 -4.73
C ILE A 72 11.43 -10.14 -3.55
N ALA A 73 10.91 -8.94 -3.85
CA ALA A 73 10.43 -8.02 -2.83
C ALA A 73 9.30 -8.64 -1.99
N ALA A 74 8.27 -9.19 -2.64
CA ALA A 74 7.16 -9.85 -1.96
C ALA A 74 7.63 -11.04 -1.12
N GLY A 75 8.56 -11.85 -1.62
CA GLY A 75 9.18 -12.94 -0.86
C GLY A 75 9.84 -12.44 0.43
N SER A 76 10.68 -11.40 0.32
CA SER A 76 11.34 -10.80 1.48
C SER A 76 10.35 -10.21 2.50
N GLN A 77 9.25 -9.61 2.02
CA GLN A 77 8.22 -9.01 2.87
C GLN A 77 7.40 -10.08 3.59
N VAL A 78 7.07 -11.19 2.92
CA VAL A 78 6.42 -12.36 3.54
C VAL A 78 7.28 -12.93 4.65
N ASP A 79 8.59 -13.05 4.44
CA ASP A 79 9.52 -13.62 5.43
C ASP A 79 9.68 -12.73 6.68
N GLN A 80 9.52 -11.42 6.53
CA GLN A 80 9.67 -10.43 7.61
C GLN A 80 8.34 -10.04 8.28
N ALA A 81 7.20 -10.38 7.69
CA ALA A 81 5.89 -9.95 8.16
C ALA A 81 5.54 -10.55 9.53
N GLY A 82 5.32 -9.68 10.52
CA GLY A 82 4.89 -10.03 11.89
C GLY A 82 3.44 -9.67 12.18
N THR A 83 2.73 -9.06 11.23
CA THR A 83 1.32 -8.63 11.39
C THR A 83 0.50 -8.96 10.14
N PRO A 84 -0.83 -9.16 10.26
CA PRO A 84 -1.70 -9.41 9.11
C PRO A 84 -1.62 -8.30 8.04
N VAL A 85 -1.45 -7.05 8.46
CA VAL A 85 -1.29 -5.89 7.56
C VAL A 85 -0.01 -6.02 6.73
N GLN A 86 1.13 -6.32 7.36
CA GLN A 86 2.39 -6.54 6.63
C GLN A 86 2.29 -7.70 5.64
N ALA A 87 1.60 -8.78 5.99
CA ALA A 87 1.37 -9.90 5.07
C ALA A 87 0.47 -9.51 3.89
N ARG A 88 -0.55 -8.66 4.10
CA ARG A 88 -1.39 -8.12 3.02
C ARG A 88 -0.61 -7.19 2.09
N LEU A 89 0.27 -6.34 2.62
CA LEU A 89 1.17 -5.52 1.80
C LEU A 89 2.10 -6.40 0.94
N ALA A 90 2.60 -7.52 1.50
CA ALA A 90 3.39 -8.48 0.74
C ALA A 90 2.59 -9.14 -0.40
N LYS A 91 1.32 -9.46 -0.14
CA LYS A 91 0.38 -9.95 -1.17
C LYS A 91 0.17 -8.91 -2.27
N GLU A 92 -0.01 -7.63 -1.93
CA GLU A 92 -0.16 -6.54 -2.90
C GLU A 92 1.06 -6.40 -3.80
N THR A 93 2.27 -6.45 -3.23
CA THR A 93 3.52 -6.48 -4.01
C THR A 93 3.54 -7.64 -5.02
N ALA A 94 3.08 -8.83 -4.63
CA ALA A 94 2.98 -9.97 -5.53
C ALA A 94 1.88 -9.77 -6.61
N ILE A 95 0.76 -9.12 -6.27
CA ILE A 95 -0.29 -8.75 -7.22
C ILE A 95 0.25 -7.76 -8.27
N GLU A 96 1.04 -6.76 -7.86
CA GLU A 96 1.72 -5.86 -8.81
C GLU A 96 2.62 -6.65 -9.77
N GLY A 97 3.37 -7.64 -9.27
CA GLY A 97 4.13 -8.56 -10.11
C GLY A 97 3.26 -9.31 -11.13
N LEU A 98 2.06 -9.74 -10.75
CA LEU A 98 1.13 -10.39 -11.67
C LEU A 98 0.61 -9.44 -12.76
N TYR A 99 0.49 -8.14 -12.48
CA TYR A 99 0.20 -7.15 -13.53
C TYR A 99 1.35 -7.01 -14.51
N TYR A 100 2.60 -7.06 -14.05
CA TYR A 100 3.76 -7.08 -14.94
C TYR A 100 3.81 -8.35 -15.81
N ILE A 101 3.44 -9.51 -15.27
CA ILE A 101 3.26 -10.73 -16.07
C ILE A 101 2.19 -10.54 -17.15
N ARG A 102 1.04 -9.97 -16.78
CA ARG A 102 -0.04 -9.68 -17.73
C ARG A 102 0.44 -8.73 -18.83
N ALA A 103 1.20 -7.69 -18.48
CA ALA A 103 1.79 -6.74 -19.41
C ALA A 103 2.80 -7.41 -20.36
N ALA A 104 3.67 -8.27 -19.83
CA ALA A 104 4.62 -9.05 -20.65
C ALA A 104 3.90 -9.94 -21.67
N ARG A 105 2.85 -10.66 -21.24
CA ARG A 105 2.04 -11.51 -22.13
C ARG A 105 1.36 -10.68 -23.21
N THR A 106 0.78 -9.54 -22.83
CA THR A 106 0.16 -8.59 -23.78
C THR A 106 1.17 -8.05 -24.79
N ALA A 107 2.38 -7.71 -24.35
CA ALA A 107 3.46 -7.26 -25.23
C ALA A 107 3.95 -8.33 -26.21
N MET A 108 3.74 -9.62 -25.90
CA MET A 108 4.06 -10.74 -26.78
C MET A 108 2.86 -11.23 -27.60
N ASP A 109 1.75 -10.48 -27.61
CA ASP A 109 0.50 -10.85 -28.28
C ASP A 109 -0.06 -12.22 -27.82
N MET A 110 0.15 -12.53 -26.55
CA MET A 110 -0.37 -13.74 -25.90
C MET A 110 -1.67 -13.42 -25.16
N ASP A 111 -2.46 -14.45 -24.85
CA ASP A 111 -3.55 -14.33 -23.87
C ASP A 111 -2.98 -13.71 -22.58
N PRO A 112 -3.47 -12.54 -22.12
CA PRO A 112 -3.00 -11.88 -20.91
C PRO A 112 -3.14 -12.74 -19.64
N GLY A 113 -3.93 -13.81 -19.71
CA GLY A 113 -4.16 -14.75 -18.63
C GLY A 113 -5.30 -14.31 -17.72
N PRO A 114 -5.49 -15.03 -16.59
CA PRO A 114 -6.59 -14.79 -15.66
C PRO A 114 -6.59 -13.37 -15.11
N VAL A 115 -7.77 -12.89 -14.74
CA VAL A 115 -7.95 -11.59 -14.09
C VAL A 115 -7.09 -11.52 -12.83
N VAL A 116 -6.40 -10.39 -12.67
CA VAL A 116 -5.58 -10.07 -11.51
C VAL A 116 -6.46 -9.23 -10.56
N PRO A 117 -6.43 -9.49 -9.24
CA PRO A 117 -7.15 -8.66 -8.28
C PRO A 117 -6.73 -7.19 -8.40
N GLU A 118 -7.69 -6.27 -8.23
CA GLU A 118 -7.43 -4.84 -8.34
C GLU A 118 -6.45 -4.36 -7.25
N LEU A 119 -5.52 -3.48 -7.63
CA LEU A 119 -4.58 -2.84 -6.71
C LEU A 119 -5.19 -1.62 -6.05
N GLU A 120 -4.73 -1.32 -4.83
CA GLU A 120 -5.14 -0.11 -4.14
C GLU A 120 -4.79 1.15 -4.95
N GLY A 121 -5.75 2.07 -5.06
CA GLY A 121 -5.58 3.35 -5.75
C GLY A 121 -5.49 3.26 -7.29
N ARG A 122 -5.43 2.07 -7.88
CA ARG A 122 -5.34 1.88 -9.34
C ARG A 122 -6.56 2.44 -10.07
N ALA A 123 -7.76 2.12 -9.60
CA ALA A 123 -9.00 2.65 -10.17
C ALA A 123 -9.05 4.19 -10.15
N THR A 124 -8.57 4.82 -9.07
CA THR A 124 -8.52 6.28 -8.94
C THR A 124 -7.43 6.91 -9.81
N ALA A 125 -6.32 6.20 -10.02
CA ALA A 125 -5.20 6.69 -10.83
C ALA A 125 -5.51 6.69 -12.35
N GLY A 126 -6.51 5.93 -12.79
CA GLY A 126 -6.89 5.85 -14.19
C GLY A 126 -5.85 5.14 -15.05
N GLU A 127 -6.02 5.26 -16.37
CA GLU A 127 -5.16 4.59 -17.35
C GLU A 127 -4.90 5.44 -18.59
N VAL A 128 -3.75 5.22 -19.20
CA VAL A 128 -3.39 5.82 -20.48
C VAL A 128 -4.32 5.25 -21.55
N SER A 129 -5.06 6.14 -22.22
CA SER A 129 -6.07 5.76 -23.23
C SER A 129 -5.64 6.04 -24.67
N GLU A 130 -4.57 6.82 -24.87
CA GLU A 130 -4.08 7.24 -26.18
C GLU A 130 -2.57 7.46 -26.16
N ASP A 131 -1.95 7.40 -27.34
CA ASP A 131 -0.53 7.61 -27.50
C ASP A 131 -0.21 9.12 -27.36
N ARG A 132 0.75 9.45 -26.50
CA ARG A 132 1.22 10.82 -26.29
C ARG A 132 2.72 10.91 -26.27
N VAL A 133 3.24 11.99 -26.87
CA VAL A 133 4.65 12.34 -26.87
C VAL A 133 4.77 13.80 -26.51
N VAL A 134 5.61 14.13 -25.53
CA VAL A 134 5.87 15.49 -25.07
C VAL A 134 7.36 15.75 -24.99
N ASP A 135 7.76 17.00 -25.20
CA ASP A 135 9.12 17.47 -24.92
C ASP A 135 9.15 18.09 -23.51
N PHE A 136 9.96 17.51 -22.61
CA PHE A 136 10.10 17.93 -21.22
C PHE A 136 11.60 17.95 -20.86
N GLU A 137 12.11 19.09 -20.39
CA GLU A 137 13.52 19.26 -20.00
C GLU A 137 14.52 18.77 -21.08
N ASN A 138 14.28 19.13 -22.35
CA ASN A 138 15.06 18.69 -23.53
C ASN A 138 15.07 17.17 -23.78
N ARG A 139 14.11 16.43 -23.22
CA ARG A 139 13.92 15.00 -23.44
C ARG A 139 12.52 14.76 -23.98
N ARG A 140 12.38 13.74 -24.83
CA ARG A 140 11.11 13.30 -25.38
C ARG A 140 10.55 12.20 -24.49
N ILE A 141 9.41 12.45 -23.85
CA ILE A 141 8.73 11.48 -22.98
C ILE A 141 7.45 11.04 -23.66
N ALA A 142 7.23 9.73 -23.72
CA ALA A 142 6.05 9.14 -24.33
C ALA A 142 5.25 8.29 -23.34
N ALA A 143 3.93 8.27 -23.56
CA ALA A 143 2.97 7.40 -22.90
C ALA A 143 2.10 6.71 -23.96
N SER A 144 1.72 5.46 -23.74
CA SER A 144 0.85 4.69 -24.63
C SER A 144 -0.02 3.71 -23.85
N ALA A 145 -1.21 3.43 -24.38
CA ALA A 145 -2.07 2.34 -23.92
C ALA A 145 -1.50 0.95 -24.31
N ARG A 146 -0.59 0.90 -25.29
CA ARG A 146 -0.08 -0.34 -25.88
C ARG A 146 1.44 -0.45 -25.72
N PRO A 147 1.97 -1.68 -25.62
CA PRO A 147 3.41 -1.90 -25.58
C PRO A 147 4.04 -1.56 -26.93
N SER A 148 5.23 -0.95 -26.88
CA SER A 148 6.05 -0.72 -28.06
C SER A 148 7.54 -0.68 -27.69
N SER A 149 8.42 -0.62 -28.68
CA SER A 149 9.85 -0.34 -28.45
C SER A 149 10.10 1.06 -27.89
N ASP A 150 9.21 2.02 -28.18
CA ASP A 150 9.34 3.42 -27.76
C ASP A 150 8.77 3.65 -26.36
N THR A 151 7.92 2.74 -25.89
CA THR A 151 7.29 2.74 -24.56
C THR A 151 7.46 1.39 -23.85
N PRO A 152 8.70 0.94 -23.55
CA PRO A 152 8.91 -0.41 -23.03
C PRO A 152 8.58 -0.56 -21.53
N ASN A 153 8.37 0.54 -20.80
CA ASN A 153 8.19 0.51 -19.35
C ASN A 153 6.70 0.49 -19.00
N TYR A 154 6.22 -0.64 -18.48
CA TYR A 154 4.86 -0.71 -17.98
C TYR A 154 4.75 -0.19 -16.53
N TYR A 155 3.64 0.45 -16.20
CA TYR A 155 3.23 0.69 -14.83
C TYR A 155 1.79 0.17 -14.63
N PRO A 156 1.52 -0.62 -13.58
CA PRO A 156 0.20 -1.17 -13.33
C PRO A 156 -0.87 -0.13 -12.97
N GLY A 157 -0.48 1.09 -12.60
CA GLY A 157 -1.37 2.10 -12.05
C GLY A 157 -1.45 2.00 -10.53
N GLY A 158 -1.67 3.13 -9.85
CA GLY A 158 -1.72 3.18 -8.39
C GLY A 158 -1.11 4.46 -7.83
N ARG A 159 -0.66 4.41 -6.57
CA ARG A 159 -0.05 5.56 -5.89
C ARG A 159 1.46 5.40 -5.74
N VAL A 160 2.19 6.49 -5.93
CA VAL A 160 3.62 6.60 -5.67
C VAL A 160 3.86 7.87 -4.86
N ALA A 161 4.44 7.72 -3.66
CA ALA A 161 4.68 8.83 -2.73
C ALA A 161 3.45 9.75 -2.57
N GLY A 162 2.29 9.13 -2.31
CA GLY A 162 1.01 9.82 -2.12
C GLY A 162 0.29 10.27 -3.40
N ARG A 163 0.95 10.29 -4.56
CA ARG A 163 0.37 10.79 -5.81
C ARG A 163 -0.10 9.67 -6.75
N PRO A 164 -1.26 9.82 -7.41
CA PRO A 164 -1.75 8.83 -8.36
C PRO A 164 -0.96 8.87 -9.67
N VAL A 165 -0.53 7.69 -10.15
CA VAL A 165 0.18 7.49 -11.42
C VAL A 165 -0.67 6.58 -12.31
N PRO A 166 -1.08 7.01 -13.51
CA PRO A 166 -1.96 6.21 -14.37
C PRO A 166 -1.31 4.90 -14.84
N ALA A 167 -2.11 3.85 -14.98
CA ALA A 167 -1.66 2.61 -15.62
C ALA A 167 -1.30 2.86 -17.08
N GLY A 168 -0.22 2.27 -17.59
CA GLY A 168 0.15 2.44 -19.00
C GLY A 168 1.58 2.06 -19.32
N TRP A 169 1.96 2.27 -20.58
CA TRP A 169 3.30 2.07 -21.10
C TRP A 169 4.00 3.41 -21.30
N TYR A 170 5.28 3.49 -20.93
CA TYR A 170 6.03 4.73 -20.91
C TYR A 170 7.42 4.57 -21.51
N SER A 171 7.93 5.62 -22.15
CA SER A 171 9.29 5.64 -22.70
C SER A 171 10.36 5.53 -21.62
N GLU A 172 10.06 6.09 -20.45
CA GLU A 172 10.90 6.03 -19.27
C GLU A 172 10.04 5.91 -18.00
N PRO A 173 10.56 5.26 -16.95
CA PRO A 173 9.82 5.05 -15.72
C PRO A 173 9.85 6.30 -14.82
N TRP A 174 9.19 7.37 -15.25
CA TRP A 174 9.23 8.70 -14.62
C TRP A 174 8.75 8.73 -13.15
N TRP A 175 8.01 7.71 -12.70
CA TRP A 175 7.57 7.53 -11.31
C TRP A 175 8.63 6.87 -10.41
N LYS A 176 9.56 6.07 -10.97
CA LYS A 176 10.53 5.27 -10.18
C LYS A 176 11.39 6.14 -9.25
N PRO A 177 11.86 7.35 -9.63
CA PRO A 177 12.60 8.22 -8.71
C PRO A 177 11.82 8.56 -7.44
N ALA A 178 10.52 8.86 -7.55
CA ALA A 178 9.67 9.18 -6.41
C ALA A 178 9.38 7.94 -5.54
N MET A 179 9.29 6.76 -6.15
CA MET A 179 9.15 5.49 -5.43
C MET A 179 10.37 5.20 -4.53
N ILE A 180 11.58 5.51 -5.02
CA ILE A 180 12.82 5.29 -4.28
C ILE A 180 13.05 6.38 -3.23
N ALA A 181 12.86 7.64 -3.60
CA ALA A 181 13.14 8.79 -2.75
C ALA A 181 12.02 9.07 -1.73
N GLY A 182 10.82 8.55 -1.94
CA GLY A 182 9.62 8.88 -1.17
C GLY A 182 9.10 10.31 -1.40
N ALA A 183 9.67 11.04 -2.36
CA ALA A 183 9.30 12.41 -2.68
C ALA A 183 9.41 12.68 -4.19
N TRP A 184 8.53 13.56 -4.69
CA TRP A 184 8.50 13.95 -6.09
C TRP A 184 9.45 15.09 -6.39
N GLY A 185 10.15 15.00 -7.52
CA GLY A 185 11.03 16.07 -8.01
C GLY A 185 10.27 17.32 -8.44
N LEU A 186 10.98 18.46 -8.45
CA LEU A 186 10.51 19.70 -9.04
C LEU A 186 10.13 19.46 -10.51
N GLY A 187 9.00 20.00 -10.96
CA GLY A 187 8.52 19.85 -12.33
C GLY A 187 7.69 18.58 -12.61
N SER A 188 7.57 17.65 -11.65
CA SER A 188 6.74 16.44 -11.81
C SER A 188 5.28 16.74 -12.17
N ALA A 189 4.69 17.80 -11.60
CA ALA A 189 3.34 18.24 -11.93
C ALA A 189 3.22 18.82 -13.36
N LEU A 190 4.25 19.51 -13.85
CA LEU A 190 4.30 19.99 -15.23
C LEU A 190 4.44 18.82 -16.21
N LEU A 191 5.27 17.82 -15.89
CA LEU A 191 5.38 16.60 -16.68
C LEU A 191 4.04 15.85 -16.71
N PHE A 192 3.41 15.65 -15.55
CA PHE A 192 2.09 15.03 -15.44
C PHE A 192 1.07 15.77 -16.33
N THR A 193 0.99 17.09 -16.20
CA THR A 193 0.07 17.91 -16.99
C THR A 193 0.32 17.75 -18.48
N SER A 194 1.58 17.78 -18.90
CA SER A 194 1.96 17.62 -20.31
C SER A 194 1.54 16.26 -20.86
N LEU A 195 1.72 15.19 -20.06
CA LEU A 195 1.38 13.83 -20.47
C LEU A 195 -0.12 13.53 -20.45
N PHE A 196 -0.90 14.12 -19.55
CA PHE A 196 -2.26 13.62 -19.29
C PHE A 196 -3.38 14.66 -19.43
N SER A 197 -3.06 15.94 -19.63
CA SER A 197 -4.09 16.96 -19.86
C SER A 197 -5.04 16.57 -20.99
N GLY A 198 -6.34 16.54 -20.70
CA GLY A 198 -7.40 16.19 -21.64
C GLY A 198 -7.53 14.70 -21.99
N MET A 199 -6.73 13.81 -21.38
CA MET A 199 -6.81 12.37 -21.66
C MET A 199 -8.03 11.73 -20.99
N SER A 200 -8.90 11.06 -21.76
CA SER A 200 -10.16 10.51 -21.23
C SER A 200 -10.01 9.48 -20.11
N GLY A 201 -8.91 8.73 -20.11
CA GLY A 201 -8.61 7.71 -19.09
C GLY A 201 -7.97 8.27 -17.81
N VAL A 202 -7.64 9.56 -17.77
CA VAL A 202 -7.04 10.23 -16.60
C VAL A 202 -7.93 11.39 -16.18
N GLY A 203 -8.80 11.15 -15.19
CA GLY A 203 -9.86 12.07 -14.79
C GLY A 203 -9.42 13.24 -13.90
N TYR A 204 -8.13 13.49 -13.73
CA TYR A 204 -7.60 14.52 -12.84
C TYR A 204 -6.46 15.31 -13.48
N GLY A 205 -6.35 16.58 -13.09
CA GLY A 205 -5.30 17.50 -13.55
C GLY A 205 -4.11 17.58 -12.59
N ALA A 206 -3.23 18.56 -12.83
CA ALA A 206 -2.03 18.82 -12.03
C ALA A 206 -2.32 18.95 -10.52
N GLU A 207 -3.35 19.73 -10.18
CA GLU A 207 -3.76 19.96 -8.80
C GLU A 207 -4.20 18.66 -8.12
N GLY A 208 -4.93 17.81 -8.85
CA GLY A 208 -5.32 16.48 -8.36
C GLY A 208 -4.12 15.54 -8.20
N PHE A 209 -3.17 15.59 -9.12
CA PHE A 209 -1.93 14.85 -8.98
C PHE A 209 -1.12 15.32 -7.75
N GLU A 210 -0.95 16.62 -7.56
CA GLU A 210 -0.13 17.20 -6.49
C GLU A 210 -0.72 16.97 -5.10
N SER A 211 -2.04 17.13 -4.97
CA SER A 211 -2.80 16.87 -3.73
C SER A 211 -3.00 15.38 -3.45
N GLY A 212 -2.67 14.49 -4.39
CA GLY A 212 -2.88 13.06 -4.24
C GLY A 212 -4.37 12.67 -4.30
N TYR A 213 -5.17 13.34 -5.13
CA TYR A 213 -6.63 13.40 -5.12
C TYR A 213 -7.36 12.20 -4.50
N GLY A 214 -8.19 12.51 -3.50
CA GLY A 214 -8.90 11.57 -2.62
C GLY A 214 -8.04 11.19 -1.41
N GLU A 215 -8.08 11.99 -0.35
CA GLU A 215 -7.44 11.67 0.94
C GLU A 215 -8.03 10.36 1.51
N GLY A 216 -7.33 9.24 1.29
CA GLY A 216 -7.50 7.99 2.04
C GLY A 216 -6.46 7.83 3.16
N TYR A 217 -5.56 8.80 3.31
CA TYR A 217 -4.52 8.81 4.35
C TYR A 217 -5.08 9.31 5.70
N GLU A 218 -6.12 10.14 5.68
CA GLU A 218 -6.89 10.44 6.90
C GLU A 218 -7.60 9.20 7.42
N ASP A 219 -8.17 8.32 6.59
CA ASP A 219 -8.85 7.10 7.04
C ASP A 219 -7.89 6.05 7.64
N GLY A 220 -6.62 5.99 7.20
CA GLY A 220 -5.62 5.08 7.76
C GLY A 220 -5.09 5.50 9.13
N LEU A 221 -4.94 6.81 9.36
CA LEU A 221 -4.57 7.36 10.67
C LEU A 221 -5.79 7.46 11.60
N THR A 222 -6.97 7.76 11.05
CA THR A 222 -8.24 7.81 11.77
C THR A 222 -8.71 6.42 12.16
N ALA A 223 -8.49 5.37 11.36
CA ALA A 223 -8.72 3.99 11.76
C ALA A 223 -7.71 3.48 12.81
N GLY A 224 -6.53 4.12 12.90
CA GLY A 224 -5.56 3.89 13.97
C GLY A 224 -5.87 4.65 15.28
N ASP A 225 -6.61 5.76 15.19
CA ASP A 225 -6.93 6.65 16.32
C ASP A 225 -8.38 6.52 16.83
N GLN A 226 -9.32 5.99 16.03
CA GLN A 226 -10.70 5.70 16.44
C GLN A 226 -10.86 4.33 17.14
N GLY A 227 -9.76 3.78 17.62
CA GLY A 227 -9.70 2.46 18.25
C GLY A 227 -9.79 2.44 19.78
N TYR A 228 -10.05 3.55 20.48
CA TYR A 228 -10.32 3.52 21.94
C TYR A 228 -11.14 4.75 22.38
N GLY A 229 -12.45 4.57 22.56
CA GLY A 229 -13.32 5.65 23.05
C GLY A 229 -14.76 5.23 23.27
N GLY A 230 -14.97 4.10 23.95
CA GLY A 230 -16.31 3.63 24.31
C GLY A 230 -16.94 4.49 25.40
N GLN A 231 -18.08 5.10 25.03
CA GLN A 231 -19.25 5.40 25.87
C GLN A 231 -19.08 6.41 27.02
N ALA A 232 -19.37 7.68 26.72
CA ALA A 232 -19.85 8.64 27.71
C ALA A 232 -21.38 8.65 27.66
N ASP A 233 -22.02 8.11 28.70
CA ASP A 233 -23.30 8.57 29.25
C ASP A 233 -23.57 7.80 30.55
N ASP A 234 -23.46 8.47 31.69
CA ASP A 234 -24.62 8.83 32.54
C ASP A 234 -24.19 9.22 33.96
N SER A 235 -24.69 10.38 34.39
CA SER A 235 -25.07 10.75 35.78
C SER A 235 -24.06 10.70 36.94
N GLY A 236 -23.92 11.86 37.63
CA GLY A 236 -23.55 11.89 39.05
C GLY A 236 -22.72 13.11 39.44
N GLY A 237 -23.39 14.16 39.92
CA GLY A 237 -22.77 15.44 40.27
C GLY A 237 -22.05 15.51 41.62
N GLN A 238 -21.77 16.77 41.97
CA GLN A 238 -21.33 17.35 43.25
C GLN A 238 -19.84 17.75 43.35
N ASP A 239 -19.66 19.05 43.13
CA ASP A 239 -18.74 19.98 43.78
C ASP A 239 -18.03 19.46 45.05
N TYR A 240 -16.69 19.52 45.07
CA TYR A 240 -15.91 19.80 46.28
C TYR A 240 -14.54 20.41 45.91
N GLN A 241 -14.53 21.74 45.86
CA GLN A 241 -13.60 22.63 46.56
C GLN A 241 -12.24 22.08 47.08
N GLY A 242 -11.16 22.63 46.51
CA GLY A 242 -10.18 23.41 47.29
C GLY A 242 -8.90 22.74 47.81
N GLY A 243 -7.77 23.39 47.48
CA GLY A 243 -6.47 23.34 48.18
C GLY A 243 -5.55 22.19 47.73
N ASP A 244 -4.23 22.27 47.79
CA ASP A 244 -3.20 23.31 48.01
C ASP A 244 -1.86 22.51 47.90
N GLY A 245 -0.74 23.18 47.64
CA GLY A 245 0.53 22.74 48.22
C GLY A 245 1.42 21.75 47.45
N GLY A 246 2.43 22.31 46.75
CA GLY A 246 3.83 21.86 46.74
C GLY A 246 4.15 20.53 46.03
N GLY A 247 5.29 20.30 45.40
CA GLY A 247 6.58 21.00 45.38
C GLY A 247 7.60 19.99 44.85
N ILE A 248 8.34 20.40 43.82
CA ILE A 248 9.75 20.13 43.42
C ILE A 248 10.38 18.73 43.63
N ASP A 249 11.32 18.47 42.70
CA ASP A 249 12.40 17.48 42.67
C ASP A 249 12.03 16.13 42.03
N GLY A 250 12.72 15.62 41.02
CA GLY A 250 14.06 15.92 40.53
C GLY A 250 14.69 14.58 40.11
N GLY A 251 15.46 14.57 39.02
CA GLY A 251 16.35 13.44 38.70
C GLY A 251 16.16 12.87 37.30
N GLY A 252 17.07 13.27 36.41
CA GLY A 252 17.29 12.60 35.13
C GLY A 252 17.94 11.23 35.29
N PHE A 253 17.84 10.44 34.24
CA PHE A 253 18.58 9.18 34.09
C PHE A 253 19.06 9.06 32.65
N ASP A 254 20.37 9.24 32.49
CA ASP A 254 21.15 8.60 31.44
C ASP A 254 21.63 7.24 31.97
N PHE A 255 21.40 6.18 31.21
CA PHE A 255 22.24 4.98 31.10
C PHE A 255 22.06 4.38 29.70
#